data_AF-A0A813RFQ7-F1
#
_entry.id   AF-A0A813RFQ7-F1
#
_cell.length_a   1.000
_cell.length_b   1.000
_cell.length_c   1.000
_cell.angle_alpha   90.00
_cell.angle_beta   90.00
_cell.angle_gamma   90.00
#
_symmetry.space_group_name_H-M   'P 1'
#
loop_
_entity.id
_entity.type
_entity.pdbx_description
1 polymer ?
#
loop_
_entity_poly.entity_id
_entity_poly.type
_entity_poly.pdbx_seq_one_letter_code
_entity_poly.pdbx_strand_id
1 'polypeptide(L)'
;MLSIDDDIKRLPEQKDNINLVRQYERRQLRLGKRLAYILRYGAEKEGCRVDEGWIPLEDLKKVSLLSEYTENELLGEIQTSYSYRKTHRYQWEKRPNGVYVRAAYGRKFERNPFHHQTQIRRLLDLTLEYVCQNIDKYDFEGFPDEFLINEIIHRMKRNGKLTSKVLQSLLSETIEHLDLDGIYLTESGIRAVWKKCPYLKVLSLKSCGYVLNDHYCEQIIRKCTLIESLDLSYCRHLTDRTLNNLIKYYSNNLLHLVLAGNHNYTGDAIVRLVSECEQLKQLDIWDNPNCTNDILNILIALGKSRGENRVITIVHKNLQHPAVAPDNPWAVIHAKLH
;
A
#
# COMPACT_ATOMS: atom_id res chain seq x y z
N MET A 1 -21.03 -52.61 -33.61
CA MET A 1 -19.78 -53.39 -33.45
C MET A 1 -18.70 -52.62 -34.20
N LEU A 2 -17.65 -52.03 -33.62
CA LEU A 2 -16.96 -52.15 -32.33
C LEU A 2 -16.42 -50.75 -31.95
N SER A 3 -16.81 -50.22 -30.79
CA SER A 3 -15.97 -49.82 -29.63
C SER A 3 -14.77 -48.89 -29.90
N ILE A 4 -14.95 -47.60 -29.55
CA ILE A 4 -13.90 -46.63 -29.27
C ILE A 4 -13.58 -46.76 -27.78
N ASP A 5 -12.71 -47.71 -27.44
CA ASP A 5 -12.13 -47.85 -26.10
C ASP A 5 -10.77 -48.51 -26.31
N ASP A 6 -9.70 -47.72 -26.40
CA ASP A 6 -8.35 -48.15 -26.00
C ASP A 6 -7.27 -47.05 -25.95
N ASP A 7 -7.55 -45.79 -26.30
CA ASP A 7 -6.53 -44.71 -26.22
C ASP A 7 -6.54 -43.86 -24.92
N ILE A 8 -7.26 -44.27 -23.86
CA ILE A 8 -7.36 -43.52 -22.59
C ILE A 8 -6.17 -43.77 -21.63
N LYS A 9 -4.99 -44.19 -22.10
CA LYS A 9 -3.82 -44.37 -21.22
C LYS A 9 -2.54 -43.77 -21.78
N ARG A 10 -2.37 -42.45 -21.56
CA ARG A 10 -1.13 -41.76 -21.11
C ARG A 10 -1.18 -40.26 -21.46
N LEU A 11 -1.60 -39.39 -20.54
CA LEU A 11 -1.19 -37.97 -20.56
C LEU A 11 -1.20 -37.35 -19.15
N PRO A 12 -0.04 -36.88 -18.63
CA PRO A 12 0.04 -36.01 -17.44
C PRO A 12 -0.41 -34.55 -17.68
N GLU A 13 -0.86 -34.19 -18.89
CA GLU A 13 -1.03 -32.79 -19.33
C GLU A 13 -2.34 -32.10 -18.88
N GLN A 14 -3.30 -32.81 -18.31
CA GLN A 14 -4.61 -32.23 -17.99
C GLN A 14 -4.64 -31.37 -16.71
N LYS A 15 -3.80 -31.66 -15.71
CA LYS A 15 -3.80 -30.89 -14.44
C LYS A 15 -3.22 -29.48 -14.59
N ASP A 16 -2.16 -29.33 -15.39
CA ASP A 16 -1.56 -28.02 -15.65
C ASP A 16 -2.48 -27.15 -16.49
N ASN A 17 -3.19 -27.73 -17.46
CA ASN A 17 -4.15 -27.01 -18.29
C ASN A 17 -5.39 -26.54 -17.48
N ILE A 18 -5.90 -27.36 -16.55
CA ILE A 18 -6.99 -26.97 -15.64
C ILE A 18 -6.57 -25.84 -14.69
N ASN A 19 -5.33 -25.87 -14.19
CA ASN A 19 -4.81 -24.82 -13.32
C ASN A 19 -4.62 -23.50 -14.09
N LEU A 20 -4.10 -23.56 -15.32
CA LEU A 20 -3.96 -22.40 -16.20
C LEU A 20 -5.32 -21.77 -16.56
N VAL A 21 -6.32 -22.59 -16.91
CA VAL A 21 -7.68 -22.12 -17.21
C VAL A 21 -8.31 -21.45 -15.99
N ARG A 22 -8.22 -22.08 -14.80
CA ARG A 22 -8.74 -21.48 -13.56
C ARG A 22 -8.02 -20.18 -13.19
N GLN A 23 -6.72 -20.11 -13.44
CA GLN A 23 -5.93 -18.90 -13.19
C GLN A 23 -6.31 -17.78 -14.16
N TYR A 24 -6.55 -18.11 -15.43
CA TYR A 24 -7.05 -17.19 -16.44
C TYR A 24 -8.46 -16.67 -16.11
N GLU A 25 -9.40 -17.56 -15.76
CA GLU A 25 -10.76 -17.18 -15.35
C GLU A 25 -10.76 -16.27 -14.11
N ARG A 26 -9.92 -16.56 -13.12
CA ARG A 26 -9.75 -15.69 -11.94
C ARG A 26 -9.18 -14.33 -12.32
N ARG A 27 -8.20 -14.29 -13.22
CA ARG A 27 -7.59 -13.04 -13.73
C ARG A 27 -8.60 -12.18 -14.45
N GLN A 28 -9.48 -12.77 -15.27
CA GLN A 28 -10.56 -12.07 -15.96
C GLN A 28 -11.66 -11.59 -15.00
N LEU A 29 -12.04 -12.42 -14.03
CA LEU A 29 -13.02 -12.01 -13.01
C LEU A 29 -12.51 -10.84 -12.15
N ARG A 30 -11.20 -10.81 -11.85
CA ARG A 30 -10.54 -9.67 -11.18
C ARG A 30 -10.58 -8.42 -12.04
N LEU A 31 -10.31 -8.55 -13.35
CA LEU A 31 -10.35 -7.42 -14.29
C LEU A 31 -11.72 -6.74 -14.30
N GLY A 32 -12.80 -7.51 -14.50
CA GLY A 32 -14.16 -6.96 -14.55
C GLY A 32 -14.55 -6.23 -13.26
N LYS A 33 -14.16 -6.76 -12.08
CA LYS A 33 -14.39 -6.10 -10.78
C LYS A 33 -13.60 -4.79 -10.64
N ARG A 34 -12.31 -4.82 -10.99
CA ARG A 34 -11.41 -3.64 -10.92
C ARG A 34 -11.88 -2.55 -11.87
N LEU A 35 -12.21 -2.89 -13.13
CA LEU A 35 -12.78 -1.94 -14.10
C LEU A 35 -14.10 -1.35 -13.61
N ALA A 36 -14.99 -2.18 -13.03
CA ALA A 36 -16.25 -1.69 -12.49
C ALA A 36 -16.04 -0.68 -11.35
N TYR A 37 -15.08 -0.94 -10.45
CA TYR A 37 -14.71 -0.01 -9.39
C TYR A 37 -14.16 1.30 -9.97
N ILE A 38 -13.14 1.23 -10.82
CA ILE A 38 -12.47 2.40 -11.38
C ILE A 38 -13.44 3.27 -12.18
N LEU A 39 -14.13 2.69 -13.16
CA LEU A 39 -14.99 3.45 -14.09
C LEU A 39 -16.25 4.03 -13.43
N ARG A 40 -16.64 3.53 -12.25
CA ARG A 40 -17.83 4.02 -11.54
C ARG A 40 -17.48 4.97 -10.40
N TYR A 41 -16.35 4.75 -9.72
CA TYR A 41 -16.06 5.38 -8.44
C TYR A 41 -14.58 5.76 -8.26
N GLY A 42 -13.67 4.86 -8.65
CA GLY A 42 -12.26 4.95 -8.26
C GLY A 42 -11.42 5.90 -9.12
N ALA A 43 -11.83 6.22 -10.35
CA ALA A 43 -10.96 6.89 -11.32
C ALA A 43 -10.32 8.20 -10.81
N GLU A 44 -11.09 9.13 -10.24
CA GLU A 44 -10.53 10.39 -9.69
C GLU A 44 -9.56 10.12 -8.52
N LYS A 45 -9.89 9.15 -7.65
CA LYS A 45 -9.06 8.80 -6.48
C LYS A 45 -7.72 8.20 -6.88
N GLU A 46 -7.72 7.44 -7.97
CA GLU A 46 -6.56 6.74 -8.52
C GLU A 46 -5.75 7.63 -9.47
N GLY A 47 -6.04 8.94 -9.50
CA GLY A 47 -5.30 9.94 -10.26
C GLY A 47 -5.64 10.01 -11.75
N CYS A 48 -6.71 9.34 -12.22
CA CYS A 48 -7.15 9.47 -13.60
C CYS A 48 -7.77 10.85 -13.85
N ARG A 49 -7.58 11.37 -15.07
CA ARG A 49 -8.36 12.52 -15.55
C ARG A 49 -9.77 12.04 -15.86
N VAL A 50 -10.77 12.70 -15.26
CA VAL A 50 -12.19 12.37 -15.42
C VAL A 50 -12.94 13.61 -15.92
N ASP A 51 -13.59 13.48 -17.07
CA ASP A 51 -14.42 14.54 -17.67
C ASP A 51 -15.80 13.98 -18.01
N GLU A 52 -16.83 14.42 -17.29
CA GLU A 52 -18.19 13.86 -17.37
C GLU A 52 -18.24 12.32 -17.30
N GLY A 53 -17.34 11.75 -16.48
CA GLY A 53 -17.18 10.30 -16.30
C GLY A 53 -16.32 9.62 -17.37
N TRP A 54 -15.94 10.32 -18.44
CA TRP A 54 -14.99 9.84 -19.44
C TRP A 54 -13.56 9.89 -18.93
N ILE A 55 -12.86 8.79 -19.13
CA ILE A 55 -11.49 8.58 -18.70
C ILE A 55 -10.67 8.18 -19.93
N PRO A 56 -9.50 8.81 -20.18
CA PRO A 56 -8.56 8.35 -21.20
C PRO A 56 -8.10 6.92 -20.86
N LEU A 57 -8.15 6.00 -21.82
CA LEU A 57 -7.71 4.62 -21.63
C LEU A 57 -6.23 4.53 -21.21
N GLU A 58 -5.41 5.49 -21.63
CA GLU A 58 -4.01 5.62 -21.22
C GLU A 58 -3.83 5.87 -19.71
N ASP A 59 -4.79 6.56 -19.08
CA ASP A 59 -4.73 6.82 -17.64
C ASP A 59 -5.14 5.58 -16.84
N LEU A 60 -6.05 4.76 -17.37
CA LEU A 60 -6.39 3.48 -16.74
C LEU A 60 -5.19 2.54 -16.63
N LYS A 61 -4.28 2.56 -17.60
CA LYS A 61 -3.06 1.72 -17.59
C LYS A 61 -2.07 2.13 -16.49
N LYS A 62 -2.15 3.37 -16.02
CA LYS A 62 -1.30 3.89 -14.94
C LYS A 62 -1.82 3.54 -13.55
N VAL A 63 -3.10 3.19 -13.45
CA VAL A 63 -3.71 2.77 -12.18
C VAL A 63 -3.08 1.47 -11.73
N SER A 64 -2.57 1.42 -10.49
CA SER A 64 -1.90 0.24 -9.92
C SER A 64 -2.72 -1.04 -10.09
N LEU A 65 -4.04 -0.96 -9.84
CA LEU A 65 -4.98 -2.07 -10.00
C LEU A 65 -5.07 -2.65 -11.42
N LEU A 66 -4.84 -1.82 -12.43
CA LEU A 66 -5.01 -2.20 -13.84
C LEU A 66 -3.67 -2.32 -14.59
N SER A 67 -2.56 -1.97 -13.94
CA SER A 67 -1.21 -1.90 -14.53
C SER A 67 -0.72 -3.23 -15.12
N GLU A 68 -1.22 -4.37 -14.65
CA GLU A 68 -0.87 -5.70 -15.15
C GLU A 68 -1.65 -6.15 -16.40
N TYR A 69 -2.64 -5.37 -16.83
CA TYR A 69 -3.51 -5.69 -17.97
C TYR A 69 -3.12 -4.86 -19.19
N THR A 70 -3.11 -5.52 -20.34
CA THR A 70 -2.87 -4.89 -21.64
C THR A 70 -4.07 -4.05 -22.07
N GLU A 71 -3.81 -3.09 -22.94
CA GLU A 71 -4.85 -2.22 -23.51
C GLU A 71 -5.97 -3.01 -24.21
N ASN A 72 -5.59 -4.11 -24.88
CA ASN A 72 -6.52 -5.02 -25.54
C ASN A 72 -7.38 -5.80 -24.53
N GLU A 73 -6.82 -6.22 -23.39
CA GLU A 73 -7.60 -6.86 -22.32
C GLU A 73 -8.61 -5.87 -21.71
N LEU A 74 -8.17 -4.64 -21.43
CA LEU A 74 -9.06 -3.59 -20.90
C LEU A 74 -10.20 -3.29 -21.88
N LEU A 75 -9.88 -3.07 -23.16
CA LEU A 75 -10.89 -2.81 -24.20
C LEU A 75 -11.80 -4.02 -24.43
N GLY A 76 -11.25 -5.22 -24.41
CA GLY A 76 -12.01 -6.47 -24.53
C GLY A 76 -13.09 -6.58 -23.45
N GLU A 77 -12.74 -6.42 -22.17
CA GLU A 77 -13.72 -6.41 -21.08
C GLU A 77 -14.72 -5.25 -21.24
N ILE A 78 -14.27 -4.04 -21.58
CA ILE A 78 -15.16 -2.88 -21.76
C ILE A 78 -16.21 -3.12 -22.87
N GLN A 79 -15.80 -3.75 -23.96
CA GLN A 79 -16.66 -4.03 -25.11
C GLN A 79 -17.61 -5.21 -24.86
N THR A 80 -17.19 -6.20 -24.09
CA THR A 80 -17.93 -7.46 -23.90
C THR A 80 -18.71 -7.54 -22.59
N SER A 81 -18.59 -6.56 -21.69
CA SER A 81 -19.24 -6.60 -20.37
C SER A 81 -20.70 -6.12 -20.42
N TYR A 82 -21.62 -7.05 -20.10
CA TYR A 82 -23.06 -6.80 -20.04
C TYR A 82 -23.63 -6.93 -18.63
N SER A 83 -24.67 -6.14 -18.34
CA SER A 83 -25.49 -6.26 -17.13
C SER A 83 -26.36 -7.52 -17.19
N TYR A 84 -26.95 -7.90 -16.05
CA TYR A 84 -27.96 -8.98 -16.02
C TYR A 84 -29.14 -8.70 -16.98
N ARG A 85 -29.46 -7.42 -17.22
CA ARG A 85 -30.50 -6.98 -18.16
C ARG A 85 -29.98 -6.87 -19.61
N LYS A 86 -28.82 -7.45 -19.93
CA LYS A 86 -28.17 -7.42 -21.25
C LYS A 86 -27.86 -6.01 -21.78
N THR A 87 -27.69 -5.04 -20.88
CA THR A 87 -27.23 -3.69 -21.26
C THR A 87 -25.72 -3.57 -21.10
N HIS A 88 -25.03 -2.90 -22.04
CA HIS A 88 -23.59 -2.66 -21.90
C HIS A 88 -23.29 -1.93 -20.59
N ARG A 89 -22.32 -2.42 -19.82
CA ARG A 89 -21.93 -1.81 -18.53
C ARG A 89 -21.10 -0.55 -18.72
N TYR A 90 -20.44 -0.45 -19.86
CA TYR A 90 -19.47 0.60 -20.19
C TYR A 90 -19.77 1.19 -21.56
N GLN A 91 -19.30 2.40 -21.76
CA GLN A 91 -19.28 3.09 -23.04
C GLN A 91 -17.84 3.40 -23.38
N TRP A 92 -17.51 3.41 -24.66
CA TRP A 92 -16.20 3.77 -25.16
C TRP A 92 -16.34 4.52 -26.48
N GLU A 93 -15.40 5.41 -26.75
CA GLU A 93 -15.33 6.15 -28.01
C GLU A 93 -13.88 6.50 -28.36
N LYS A 94 -13.61 6.63 -29.67
CA LYS A 94 -12.30 7.06 -30.17
C LYS A 94 -12.37 8.56 -30.46
N ARG A 95 -11.59 9.34 -29.72
CA ARG A 95 -11.40 10.78 -29.92
C ARG A 95 -10.07 11.03 -30.66
N PRO A 96 -9.83 12.24 -31.19
CA PRO A 96 -8.56 12.57 -31.85
C PRO A 96 -7.33 12.31 -30.98
N ASN A 97 -7.46 12.49 -29.66
CA ASN A 97 -6.38 12.37 -28.69
C ASN A 97 -6.29 10.99 -28.00
N GLY A 98 -7.04 9.99 -28.49
CA GLY A 98 -6.98 8.62 -27.95
C GLY A 98 -8.35 7.98 -27.72
N VAL A 99 -8.36 6.84 -27.04
CA VAL A 99 -9.59 6.11 -26.69
C VAL A 99 -10.05 6.54 -25.30
N TYR A 100 -11.34 6.84 -25.18
CA TYR A 100 -11.99 7.26 -23.94
C TYR A 100 -13.05 6.24 -23.54
N VAL A 101 -13.18 6.00 -22.25
CA VAL A 101 -14.08 5.00 -21.69
C VAL A 101 -14.80 5.53 -20.45
N ARG A 102 -16.01 5.04 -20.19
CA ARG A 102 -16.79 5.39 -18.98
C ARG A 102 -17.76 4.29 -18.58
N ALA A 103 -18.24 4.32 -17.33
CA ALA A 103 -19.41 3.53 -16.96
C ALA A 103 -20.67 4.03 -17.66
N ALA A 104 -21.47 3.11 -18.21
CA ALA A 104 -22.76 3.44 -18.83
C ALA A 104 -23.79 3.97 -17.81
N TYR A 105 -23.63 3.57 -16.54
CA TYR A 105 -24.44 4.02 -15.42
C TYR A 105 -23.54 4.64 -14.35
N GLY A 106 -23.09 5.87 -14.59
CA GLY A 106 -22.44 6.68 -13.58
C GLY A 106 -23.48 7.23 -12.61
N ARG A 107 -23.54 6.73 -11.38
CA ARG A 107 -24.18 7.50 -10.31
C ARG A 107 -23.16 8.53 -9.88
N LYS A 108 -23.48 9.83 -10.03
CA LYS A 108 -22.86 10.87 -9.20
C LYS A 108 -23.27 10.54 -7.76
N PHE A 109 -22.50 9.73 -7.05
CA PHE A 109 -22.61 9.70 -5.60
C PHE A 109 -22.30 11.12 -5.17
N GLU A 110 -23.29 11.79 -4.57
CA GLU A 110 -23.19 13.17 -4.16
C GLU A 110 -21.87 13.38 -3.42
N ARG A 111 -21.12 14.41 -3.82
CA ARG A 111 -19.84 14.76 -3.19
C ARG A 111 -20.00 15.12 -1.71
N ASN A 112 -21.23 15.22 -1.19
CA ASN A 112 -21.46 15.54 0.20
C ASN A 112 -22.87 15.18 0.72
N PRO A 113 -23.06 14.09 1.51
CA PRO A 113 -24.28 13.85 2.27
C PRO A 113 -24.11 14.31 3.75
N PHE A 114 -23.15 15.20 4.06
CA PHE A 114 -22.98 15.72 5.41
C PHE A 114 -24.13 16.66 5.75
N HIS A 115 -25.19 16.09 6.30
CA HIS A 115 -26.16 16.85 7.05
C HIS A 115 -25.56 17.14 8.43
N HIS A 116 -24.71 18.18 8.50
CA HIS A 116 -24.28 18.74 9.78
C HIS A 116 -25.54 18.97 10.63
N GLN A 117 -25.52 18.53 11.88
CA GLN A 117 -26.63 18.56 12.87
C GLN A 117 -27.64 17.40 12.85
N THR A 118 -27.49 16.40 11.97
CA THR A 118 -28.38 15.21 12.01
C THR A 118 -27.76 14.06 12.82
N GLN A 119 -28.61 13.29 13.49
CA GLN A 119 -28.23 12.04 14.18
C GLN A 119 -28.21 10.83 13.22
N ILE A 120 -28.39 11.08 11.91
CA ILE A 120 -28.52 10.01 10.92
C ILE A 120 -27.13 9.46 10.60
N ARG A 121 -26.92 8.17 10.89
CA ARG A 121 -25.69 7.46 10.53
C ARG A 121 -25.59 7.30 9.02
N ARG A 122 -24.39 7.47 8.45
CA ARG A 122 -24.16 7.24 7.01
C ARG A 122 -24.37 5.76 6.70
N LEU A 123 -24.97 5.46 5.56
CA LEU A 123 -25.14 4.08 5.10
C LEU A 123 -23.80 3.34 5.05
N LEU A 124 -22.73 4.02 4.61
CA LEU A 124 -21.37 3.46 4.62
C LEU A 124 -20.92 3.01 6.02
N ASP A 125 -21.23 3.78 7.07
CA ASP A 125 -20.83 3.41 8.43
C ASP A 125 -21.59 2.17 8.91
N LEU A 126 -22.88 2.07 8.57
CA LEU A 126 -23.71 0.92 8.89
C LEU A 126 -23.26 -0.34 8.14
N THR A 127 -22.94 -0.21 6.85
CA THR A 127 -22.47 -1.35 6.04
C THR A 127 -21.09 -1.82 6.48
N LEU A 128 -20.17 -0.91 6.77
CA LEU A 128 -18.85 -1.27 7.31
C LEU A 128 -18.96 -1.97 8.66
N GLU A 129 -19.84 -1.51 9.54
CA GLU A 129 -20.09 -2.17 10.82
C GLU A 129 -20.60 -3.61 10.61
N TYR A 130 -21.58 -3.79 9.72
CA TYR A 130 -22.10 -5.12 9.39
C TYR A 130 -21.02 -6.04 8.79
N VAL A 131 -20.18 -5.51 7.89
CA VAL A 131 -19.05 -6.25 7.30
C VAL A 131 -18.05 -6.65 8.39
N CYS A 132 -17.68 -5.75 9.29
CA CYS A 132 -16.77 -6.04 10.40
C CYS A 132 -17.32 -7.15 11.32
N GLN A 133 -18.63 -7.16 11.59
CA GLN A 133 -19.29 -8.20 12.40
C GLN A 133 -19.33 -9.56 11.69
N ASN A 134 -19.24 -9.59 10.37
CA ASN A 134 -19.37 -10.79 9.54
C ASN A 134 -18.11 -11.04 8.70
N ILE A 135 -16.94 -10.61 9.18
CA ILE A 135 -15.73 -10.54 8.36
C ILE A 135 -15.32 -11.90 7.77
N ASP A 136 -15.53 -12.98 8.52
CA ASP A 136 -15.22 -14.35 8.11
C ASP A 136 -16.07 -14.84 6.92
N LYS A 137 -17.15 -14.14 6.56
CA LYS A 137 -18.02 -14.47 5.42
C LYS A 137 -17.57 -13.82 4.11
N TYR A 138 -16.59 -12.93 4.16
CA TYR A 138 -16.15 -12.14 3.01
C TYR A 138 -14.72 -12.49 2.62
N ASP A 139 -14.49 -12.55 1.31
CA ASP A 139 -13.16 -12.67 0.73
C ASP A 139 -12.79 -11.31 0.11
N PHE A 140 -11.75 -10.68 0.65
CA PHE A 140 -11.21 -9.43 0.14
C PHE A 140 -10.02 -9.66 -0.82
N GLU A 141 -9.72 -10.91 -1.18
CA GLU A 141 -8.68 -11.19 -2.16
C GLU A 141 -9.00 -10.49 -3.50
N GLY A 142 -8.12 -9.57 -3.90
CA GLY A 142 -8.30 -8.76 -5.11
C GLY A 142 -9.40 -7.70 -5.01
N PHE A 143 -9.88 -7.37 -3.80
CA PHE A 143 -10.80 -6.27 -3.58
C PHE A 143 -10.12 -4.94 -3.94
N PRO A 144 -10.73 -4.10 -4.80
CA PRO A 144 -10.04 -2.99 -5.47
C PRO A 144 -9.97 -1.69 -4.66
N ASP A 145 -10.63 -1.60 -3.51
CA ASP A 145 -10.76 -0.34 -2.78
C ASP A 145 -9.94 -0.39 -1.48
N GLU A 146 -8.72 0.14 -1.54
CA GLU A 146 -7.81 0.23 -0.39
C GLU A 146 -8.43 1.05 0.75
N PHE A 147 -9.14 2.14 0.44
CA PHE A 147 -9.76 3.00 1.46
C PHE A 147 -10.73 2.20 2.33
N LEU A 148 -11.59 1.38 1.71
CA LEU A 148 -12.52 0.53 2.45
C LEU A 148 -11.79 -0.57 3.24
N ILE A 149 -10.73 -1.17 2.70
CA ILE A 149 -9.91 -2.14 3.45
C ILE A 149 -9.30 -1.47 4.68
N ASN A 150 -8.68 -0.31 4.52
CA ASN A 150 -8.06 0.43 5.62
C ASN A 150 -9.08 0.89 6.67
N GLU A 151 -10.27 1.29 6.25
CA GLU A 151 -11.36 1.63 7.16
C GLU A 151 -11.84 0.40 7.96
N ILE A 152 -11.89 -0.78 7.33
CA ILE A 152 -12.19 -2.04 8.04
C ILE A 152 -11.07 -2.39 9.02
N ILE A 153 -9.80 -2.33 8.60
CA ILE A 153 -8.63 -2.56 9.45
C ILE A 153 -8.67 -1.63 10.66
N HIS A 154 -8.90 -0.33 10.46
CA HIS A 154 -8.97 0.67 11.51
C HIS A 154 -10.10 0.38 12.52
N ARG A 155 -11.31 0.07 12.04
CA ARG A 155 -12.45 -0.29 12.90
C ARG A 155 -12.21 -1.57 13.68
N MET A 156 -11.64 -2.59 13.04
CA MET A 156 -11.30 -3.85 13.69
C MET A 156 -10.20 -3.67 14.74
N LYS A 157 -9.20 -2.82 14.47
CA LYS A 157 -8.14 -2.41 15.42
C LYS A 157 -8.76 -1.70 16.64
N ARG A 158 -9.59 -0.68 16.42
CA ARG A 158 -10.26 0.09 17.50
C ARG A 158 -11.16 -0.78 18.39
N ASN A 159 -11.78 -1.81 17.81
CA ASN A 159 -12.65 -2.73 18.54
C ASN A 159 -11.92 -3.94 19.15
N GLY A 160 -10.59 -4.03 19.01
CA GLY A 160 -9.80 -5.16 19.52
C GLY A 160 -10.09 -6.51 18.84
N LYS A 161 -10.69 -6.50 17.64
CA LYS A 161 -11.09 -7.70 16.89
C LYS A 161 -10.14 -8.04 15.74
N LEU A 162 -9.12 -7.21 15.50
CA LEU A 162 -8.15 -7.44 14.43
C LEU A 162 -7.12 -8.50 14.86
N THR A 163 -7.47 -9.76 14.62
CA THR A 163 -6.53 -10.89 14.79
C THR A 163 -5.62 -11.03 13.56
N SER A 164 -4.50 -11.75 13.69
CA SER A 164 -3.63 -12.07 12.55
C SER A 164 -4.36 -12.80 11.41
N LYS A 165 -5.41 -13.59 11.72
CA LYS A 165 -6.22 -14.29 10.71
C LYS A 165 -7.09 -13.31 9.93
N VAL A 166 -7.74 -12.39 10.63
CA VAL A 166 -8.57 -11.33 10.02
C VAL A 166 -7.70 -10.38 9.19
N LEU A 167 -6.52 -10.02 9.69
CA LEU A 167 -5.56 -9.23 8.91
C LEU A 167 -5.23 -9.96 7.60
N GLN A 168 -4.90 -11.25 7.66
CA GLN A 168 -4.60 -12.06 6.48
C GLN A 168 -5.72 -12.09 5.44
N SER A 169 -6.99 -12.07 5.85
CA SER A 169 -8.13 -12.03 4.91
C SER A 169 -8.34 -10.64 4.29
N LEU A 170 -7.89 -9.58 4.96
CA LEU A 170 -8.01 -8.19 4.51
C LEU A 170 -6.87 -7.75 3.58
N LEU A 171 -5.68 -8.36 3.73
CA LEU A 171 -4.54 -8.04 2.88
C LEU A 171 -4.79 -8.43 1.42
N SER A 172 -4.54 -7.49 0.50
CA SER A 172 -4.69 -7.66 -0.94
C SER A 172 -3.54 -6.97 -1.70
N GLU A 173 -3.43 -7.28 -2.98
CA GLU A 173 -2.43 -6.67 -3.89
C GLU A 173 -2.63 -5.16 -4.04
N THR A 174 -3.81 -4.65 -3.71
CA THR A 174 -4.20 -3.27 -3.96
C THR A 174 -3.76 -2.30 -2.88
N ILE A 175 -3.22 -2.81 -1.77
CA ILE A 175 -2.84 -2.00 -0.62
C ILE A 175 -1.50 -1.33 -0.89
N GLU A 176 -1.52 0.01 -0.92
CA GLU A 176 -0.32 0.84 -0.97
C GLU A 176 0.05 1.41 0.42
N HIS A 177 -0.93 1.62 1.31
CA HIS A 177 -0.74 2.16 2.66
C HIS A 177 -1.26 1.22 3.72
N LEU A 178 -0.40 0.82 4.66
CA LEU A 178 -0.74 -0.11 5.73
C LEU A 178 -0.15 0.34 7.06
N ASP A 179 -1.01 0.60 8.04
CA ASP A 179 -0.62 0.85 9.42
C ASP A 179 -0.96 -0.34 10.31
N LEU A 180 0.07 -0.96 10.88
CA LEU A 180 -0.06 -2.09 11.80
C LEU A 180 0.34 -1.77 13.25
N ASP A 181 0.52 -0.48 13.59
CA ASP A 181 0.82 -0.07 14.98
C ASP A 181 -0.27 -0.58 15.94
N GLY A 182 0.09 -0.94 17.16
CA GLY A 182 -0.87 -1.36 18.20
C GLY A 182 -1.65 -2.65 17.91
N ILE A 183 -1.19 -3.50 16.97
CA ILE A 183 -1.79 -4.81 16.68
C ILE A 183 -0.89 -5.93 17.23
N TYR A 184 -1.51 -7.00 17.72
CA TYR A 184 -0.82 -8.26 18.00
C TYR A 184 -0.60 -9.08 16.72
N LEU A 185 0.53 -8.84 16.06
CA LEU A 185 1.05 -9.55 14.89
C LEU A 185 1.76 -10.84 15.27
N THR A 186 1.42 -11.90 14.55
CA THR A 186 2.18 -13.16 14.57
C THR A 186 3.14 -13.22 13.38
N GLU A 187 4.08 -14.16 13.39
CA GLU A 187 4.95 -14.42 12.23
C GLU A 187 4.15 -14.67 10.95
N SER A 188 2.99 -15.35 11.09
CA SER A 188 2.08 -15.61 9.97
C SER A 188 1.47 -14.32 9.41
N GLY A 189 1.14 -13.36 10.29
CA GLY A 189 0.62 -12.05 9.92
C GLY A 189 1.65 -11.24 9.13
N ILE A 190 2.89 -11.14 9.63
CA ILE A 190 3.96 -10.42 8.92
C ILE A 190 4.25 -11.10 7.58
N ARG A 191 4.32 -12.43 7.55
CA ARG A 191 4.52 -13.19 6.31
C ARG A 191 3.47 -12.90 5.26
N ALA A 192 2.24 -12.62 5.66
CA ALA A 192 1.19 -12.27 4.73
C ALA A 192 1.37 -10.87 4.13
N VAL A 193 1.93 -9.91 4.87
CA VAL A 193 2.19 -8.54 4.37
C VAL A 193 3.03 -8.59 3.10
N TRP A 194 4.23 -9.19 3.16
CA TRP A 194 5.13 -9.20 2.00
C TRP A 194 4.71 -10.19 0.90
N LYS A 195 3.77 -11.11 1.19
CA LYS A 195 3.23 -12.04 0.18
C LYS A 195 2.03 -11.47 -0.57
N LYS A 196 1.19 -10.69 0.10
CA LYS A 196 -0.09 -10.23 -0.44
C LYS A 196 -0.07 -8.78 -0.89
N CYS A 197 0.89 -7.97 -0.43
CA CYS A 197 0.92 -6.53 -0.71
C CYS A 197 2.24 -6.11 -1.40
N PRO A 198 2.48 -6.54 -2.66
CA PRO A 198 3.71 -6.21 -3.39
C PRO A 198 3.83 -4.72 -3.75
N TYR A 199 2.71 -4.00 -3.81
CA TYR A 199 2.64 -2.59 -4.20
C TYR A 199 2.67 -1.61 -3.01
N LEU A 200 3.04 -2.08 -1.81
CA LEU A 200 3.17 -1.22 -0.62
C LEU A 200 4.16 -0.07 -0.85
N LYS A 201 3.69 1.15 -0.55
CA LYS A 201 4.45 2.40 -0.54
C LYS A 201 4.66 2.92 0.87
N VAL A 202 3.66 2.78 1.74
CA VAL A 202 3.69 3.26 3.13
C VAL A 202 3.40 2.11 4.08
N LEU A 203 4.33 1.81 4.98
CA LEU A 203 4.18 0.75 5.97
C LEU A 203 4.59 1.23 7.36
N SER A 204 3.70 1.05 8.33
CA SER A 204 4.03 1.20 9.75
C SER A 204 4.01 -0.16 10.45
N LEU A 205 5.16 -0.52 11.01
CA LEU A 205 5.37 -1.65 11.91
C LEU A 205 5.78 -1.17 13.31
N LYS A 206 5.41 0.06 13.65
CA LYS A 206 5.69 0.64 14.95
C LYS A 206 5.26 -0.30 16.08
N SER A 207 6.11 -0.42 17.09
CA SER A 207 5.91 -1.29 18.26
C SER A 207 5.75 -2.79 17.95
N CYS A 208 6.10 -3.25 16.75
CA CYS A 208 6.02 -4.67 16.36
C CYS A 208 7.32 -5.46 16.62
N GLY A 209 8.25 -4.90 17.40
CA GLY A 209 9.57 -5.47 17.65
C GLY A 209 9.57 -6.89 18.22
N TYR A 210 8.57 -7.27 19.00
CA TYR A 210 8.49 -8.59 19.64
C TYR A 210 8.44 -9.77 18.66
N VAL A 211 8.04 -9.52 17.41
CA VAL A 211 7.97 -10.53 16.34
C VAL A 211 8.92 -10.18 15.18
N LEU A 212 9.32 -8.91 15.05
CA LEU A 212 10.11 -8.42 13.93
C LEU A 212 11.61 -8.58 14.19
N ASN A 213 12.34 -9.12 13.21
CA ASN A 213 13.80 -9.23 13.20
C ASN A 213 14.35 -8.86 11.81
N ASP A 214 15.69 -8.76 11.70
CA ASP A 214 16.33 -8.37 10.44
C ASP A 214 15.98 -9.29 9.26
N HIS A 215 15.72 -10.59 9.51
CA HIS A 215 15.33 -11.53 8.47
C HIS A 215 13.95 -11.23 7.91
N TYR A 216 12.95 -10.98 8.77
CA TYR A 216 11.60 -10.61 8.31
C TYR A 216 11.58 -9.23 7.66
N CYS A 217 12.32 -8.26 8.20
CA CYS A 217 12.52 -6.96 7.55
C CYS A 217 13.12 -7.14 6.15
N GLU A 218 14.16 -7.99 5.99
CA GLU A 218 14.74 -8.28 4.68
C GLU A 218 13.69 -8.86 3.71
N GLN A 219 12.79 -9.75 4.16
CA GLN A 219 11.74 -10.29 3.30
C GLN A 219 10.76 -9.22 2.83
N ILE A 220 10.35 -8.31 3.72
CA ILE A 220 9.49 -7.18 3.37
C ILE A 220 10.20 -6.30 2.35
N ILE A 221 11.44 -5.90 2.65
CA ILE A 221 12.24 -5.00 1.82
C ILE A 221 12.42 -5.55 0.40
N ARG A 222 12.64 -6.87 0.28
CA ARG A 222 12.87 -7.51 -1.01
C ARG A 222 11.62 -7.74 -1.85
N LYS A 223 10.44 -7.80 -1.22
CA LYS A 223 9.18 -8.17 -1.88
C LYS A 223 8.28 -6.97 -2.14
N CYS A 224 8.31 -5.97 -1.27
CA CYS A 224 7.55 -4.73 -1.42
C CYS A 224 8.45 -3.66 -2.05
N THR A 225 8.72 -3.74 -3.36
CA THR A 225 9.81 -2.94 -3.97
C THR A 225 9.52 -1.43 -4.10
N LEU A 226 8.32 -0.99 -3.72
CA LEU A 226 7.83 0.39 -3.91
C LEU A 226 7.76 1.19 -2.61
N ILE A 227 8.36 0.72 -1.51
CA ILE A 227 8.30 1.44 -0.23
C ILE A 227 8.99 2.81 -0.35
N GLU A 228 8.23 3.84 -0.01
CA GLU A 228 8.65 5.25 0.08
C GLU A 228 8.67 5.73 1.53
N SER A 229 7.79 5.20 2.39
CA SER A 229 7.68 5.55 3.81
C SER A 229 7.61 4.31 4.69
N LEU A 230 8.51 4.24 5.67
CA LEU A 230 8.60 3.11 6.58
C LEU A 230 8.77 3.57 8.04
N ASP A 231 7.88 3.09 8.91
CA ASP A 231 7.98 3.29 10.36
C ASP A 231 8.34 1.96 11.06
N LEU A 232 9.54 1.92 11.65
CA LEU A 232 10.08 0.82 12.45
C LEU A 232 10.31 1.24 13.91
N SER A 233 9.60 2.26 14.39
CA SER A 233 9.77 2.78 15.75
C SER A 233 9.55 1.68 16.78
N TYR A 234 10.36 1.69 17.84
CA TYR A 234 10.32 0.73 18.94
C TYR A 234 10.49 -0.75 18.51
N CYS A 235 11.07 -1.01 17.35
CA CYS A 235 11.45 -2.36 16.87
C CYS A 235 12.87 -2.75 17.31
N ARG A 236 13.07 -2.87 18.64
CA ARG A 236 14.40 -2.96 19.27
C ARG A 236 15.26 -4.17 18.88
N HIS A 237 14.72 -5.18 18.21
CA HIS A 237 15.50 -6.34 17.75
C HIS A 237 16.17 -6.14 16.39
N LEU A 238 15.87 -5.03 15.71
CA LEU A 238 16.49 -4.70 14.42
C LEU A 238 17.88 -4.08 14.61
N THR A 239 18.76 -4.34 13.67
CA THR A 239 20.16 -3.88 13.70
C THR A 239 20.54 -3.17 12.41
N ASP A 240 21.78 -2.71 12.32
CA ASP A 240 22.37 -2.14 11.10
C ASP A 240 22.18 -3.01 9.85
N ARG A 241 21.98 -4.32 10.01
CA ARG A 241 21.62 -5.21 8.89
C ARG A 241 20.35 -4.75 8.18
N THR A 242 19.33 -4.28 8.91
CA THR A 242 18.12 -3.71 8.31
C THR A 242 18.44 -2.45 7.52
N LEU A 243 19.27 -1.53 8.05
CA LEU A 243 19.66 -0.32 7.33
C LEU A 243 20.44 -0.64 6.05
N ASN A 244 21.38 -1.59 6.09
CA ASN A 244 22.12 -2.05 4.92
C ASN A 244 21.18 -2.63 3.84
N ASN A 245 20.12 -3.33 4.24
CA ASN A 245 19.10 -3.81 3.31
C ASN A 245 18.29 -2.64 2.71
N LEU A 246 17.88 -1.65 3.52
CA LEU A 246 17.18 -0.47 3.01
C LEU A 246 18.00 0.29 1.98
N ILE A 247 19.29 0.51 2.25
CA ILE A 247 20.23 1.12 1.32
C ILE A 247 20.29 0.32 0.01
N LYS A 248 20.48 -1.00 0.11
CA LYS A 248 20.64 -1.88 -1.04
C LYS A 248 19.42 -1.89 -1.97
N TYR A 249 18.21 -1.84 -1.41
CA TYR A 249 16.98 -2.03 -2.18
C TYR A 249 16.20 -0.73 -2.45
N TYR A 250 16.36 0.30 -1.61
CA TYR A 250 15.54 1.51 -1.64
C TYR A 250 16.35 2.82 -1.66
N SER A 251 17.65 2.81 -1.96
CA SER A 251 18.48 4.03 -2.05
C SER A 251 17.85 5.15 -2.89
N ASN A 252 17.13 4.81 -3.96
CA ASN A 252 16.50 5.75 -4.88
C ASN A 252 15.01 6.02 -4.61
N ASN A 253 14.36 5.30 -3.69
CA ASN A 253 12.92 5.37 -3.49
C ASN A 253 12.51 5.80 -2.08
N LEU A 254 13.37 5.58 -1.08
CA LEU A 254 13.04 5.86 0.32
C LEU A 254 12.97 7.37 0.58
N LEU A 255 11.80 7.87 0.98
CA LEU A 255 11.54 9.28 1.26
C LEU A 255 11.42 9.57 2.75
N HIS A 256 10.80 8.66 3.50
CA HIS A 256 10.54 8.84 4.94
C HIS A 256 10.91 7.57 5.70
N LEU A 257 11.75 7.72 6.73
CA LEU A 257 12.12 6.62 7.62
C LEU A 257 11.99 7.05 9.08
N VAL A 258 11.26 6.26 9.87
CA VAL A 258 11.09 6.49 11.30
C VAL A 258 11.66 5.31 12.08
N LEU A 259 12.68 5.59 12.91
CA LEU A 259 13.46 4.64 13.70
C LEU A 259 13.42 5.00 15.20
N ALA A 260 12.45 5.80 15.65
CA ALA A 260 12.39 6.31 17.02
C ALA A 260 12.40 5.18 18.07
N GLY A 261 13.15 5.36 19.15
CA GLY A 261 13.22 4.42 20.28
C GLY A 261 13.94 3.09 19.97
N ASN A 262 14.70 3.02 18.88
CA ASN A 262 15.56 1.88 18.55
C ASN A 262 16.99 2.12 19.02
N HIS A 263 17.58 1.15 19.73
CA HIS A 263 18.89 1.30 20.38
C HIS A 263 20.02 0.52 19.72
N ASN A 264 19.72 -0.29 18.70
CA ASN A 264 20.66 -1.21 18.07
C ASN A 264 21.15 -0.75 16.70
N TYR A 265 20.75 0.44 16.26
CA TYR A 265 21.33 1.10 15.09
C TYR A 265 22.53 1.93 15.50
N THR A 266 23.67 1.76 14.84
CA THR A 266 24.87 2.55 15.09
C THR A 266 24.82 3.89 14.37
N GLY A 267 25.55 4.87 14.90
CA GLY A 267 25.69 6.19 14.25
C GLY A 267 26.27 6.08 12.84
N ASP A 268 27.29 5.24 12.64
CA ASP A 268 27.93 5.02 11.34
C ASP A 268 26.97 4.45 10.29
N ALA A 269 26.13 3.47 10.68
CA ALA A 269 25.13 2.92 9.76
C ALA A 269 24.06 3.95 9.38
N ILE A 270 23.68 4.84 10.30
CA ILE A 270 22.75 5.94 10.03
C ILE A 270 23.38 6.99 9.12
N VAL A 271 24.66 7.34 9.34
CA VAL A 271 25.44 8.21 8.44
C VAL A 271 25.47 7.64 7.04
N ARG A 272 25.77 6.33 6.92
CA ARG A 272 25.79 5.62 5.64
C ARG A 272 24.43 5.64 4.94
N LEU A 273 23.34 5.41 5.67
CA LEU A 273 21.98 5.50 5.14
C LEU A 273 21.72 6.90 4.56
N VAL A 274 22.05 7.96 5.30
CA VAL A 274 21.85 9.33 4.83
C VAL A 274 22.76 9.67 3.65
N SER A 275 23.97 9.12 3.57
CA SER A 275 24.84 9.34 2.41
C SER A 275 24.35 8.63 1.15
N GLU A 276 23.81 7.42 1.26
CA GLU A 276 23.44 6.60 0.09
C GLU A 276 21.97 6.78 -0.35
N CYS A 277 21.06 7.17 0.56
CA CYS A 277 19.66 7.43 0.25
C CYS A 277 19.43 8.92 -0.08
N GLU A 278 19.79 9.34 -1.30
CA GLU A 278 19.75 10.75 -1.72
C GLU A 278 18.34 11.37 -1.76
N GLN A 279 17.30 10.53 -1.92
CA GLN A 279 15.89 10.98 -1.97
C GLN A 279 15.25 11.09 -0.58
N LEU A 280 15.96 10.68 0.48
CA LEU A 280 15.43 10.68 1.85
C LEU A 280 15.13 12.12 2.30
N LYS A 281 13.85 12.43 2.53
CA LYS A 281 13.37 13.76 2.96
C LYS A 281 13.21 13.86 4.46
N GLN A 282 12.96 12.73 5.14
CA GLN A 282 12.78 12.71 6.57
C GLN A 282 13.39 11.46 7.20
N LEU A 283 14.17 11.67 8.25
CA LEU A 283 14.71 10.64 9.11
C LEU A 283 14.38 10.97 10.56
N ASP A 284 13.62 10.11 11.22
CA ASP A 284 13.41 10.18 12.66
C ASP A 284 14.24 9.11 13.37
N ILE A 285 15.16 9.58 14.22
CA ILE A 285 16.05 8.77 15.05
C ILE A 285 15.92 9.17 16.52
N TRP A 286 14.73 9.67 16.90
CA TRP A 286 14.46 10.10 18.28
C TRP A 286 14.81 9.00 19.27
N ASP A 287 15.52 9.37 20.33
CA ASP A 287 15.95 8.45 21.39
C ASP A 287 16.82 7.26 20.90
N ASN A 288 17.63 7.45 19.85
CA ASN A 288 18.72 6.55 19.55
C ASN A 288 19.99 6.95 20.36
N PRO A 289 20.45 6.13 21.32
CA PRO A 289 21.60 6.48 22.17
C PRO A 289 22.95 6.45 21.43
N ASN A 290 23.03 5.81 20.25
CA ASN A 290 24.27 5.70 19.47
C ASN A 290 24.45 6.90 18.50
N CYS A 291 23.41 7.74 18.33
CA CYS A 291 23.50 9.01 17.63
C CYS A 291 24.02 10.11 18.57
N THR A 292 25.33 10.08 18.83
CA THR A 292 26.02 11.11 19.61
C THR A 292 26.01 12.47 18.90
N ASN A 293 26.37 13.54 19.59
CA ASN A 293 26.44 14.88 18.99
C ASN A 293 27.43 14.94 17.81
N ASP A 294 28.51 14.17 17.84
CA ASP A 294 29.46 14.09 16.73
C ASP A 294 28.81 13.48 15.48
N ILE A 295 28.04 12.40 15.65
CA ILE A 295 27.24 11.80 14.57
C ILE A 295 26.21 12.80 14.04
N LEU A 296 25.51 13.52 14.92
CA LEU A 296 24.54 14.54 14.51
C LEU A 296 25.20 15.65 13.70
N ASN A 297 26.41 16.09 14.08
CA ASN A 297 27.16 17.10 13.32
C ASN A 297 27.52 16.60 11.91
N ILE A 298 27.92 15.33 11.77
CA ILE A 298 28.16 14.69 10.47
C ILE A 298 26.87 14.67 9.64
N LEU A 299 25.76 14.25 10.24
CA LEU A 299 24.46 14.21 9.57
C LEU A 299 23.98 15.60 9.12
N ILE A 300 24.22 16.64 9.92
CA ILE A 300 23.93 18.04 9.57
C ILE A 300 24.78 18.47 8.36
N ALA A 301 26.08 18.17 8.38
CA ALA A 301 26.98 18.49 7.27
C ALA A 301 26.56 17.78 5.97
N LEU A 302 26.21 16.49 6.07
CA LEU A 302 25.69 15.72 4.94
C LEU A 302 24.39 16.33 4.41
N GLY A 303 23.45 16.68 5.28
CA GLY A 303 22.18 17.31 4.87
C GLY A 303 22.39 18.63 4.13
N LYS A 304 23.26 19.52 4.63
CA LYS A 304 23.61 20.79 3.97
C LYS A 304 24.38 20.62 2.66
N SER A 305 25.09 19.50 2.50
CA SER A 305 25.79 19.18 1.25
C SER A 305 24.85 18.72 0.13
N ARG A 306 23.60 18.39 0.47
CA ARG A 306 22.58 18.07 -0.53
C ARG A 306 22.17 19.39 -1.20
N GLY A 307 22.12 19.41 -2.54
CA GLY A 307 21.73 20.62 -3.26
C GLY A 307 20.33 21.12 -2.86
N GLU A 308 20.02 22.38 -3.18
CA GLU A 308 18.83 23.11 -2.70
C GLU A 308 17.48 22.37 -2.84
N ASN A 309 17.37 21.44 -3.78
CA ASN A 309 16.17 20.65 -4.04
C ASN A 309 16.08 19.30 -3.28
N ARG A 310 17.07 18.98 -2.42
CA ARG A 310 17.19 17.68 -1.72
C ARG A 310 17.29 17.85 -0.19
N VAL A 311 16.45 18.73 0.34
CA VAL A 311 16.33 19.01 1.77
C VAL A 311 15.95 17.74 2.55
N ILE A 312 16.69 17.47 3.63
CA ILE A 312 16.39 16.40 4.59
C ILE A 312 16.05 16.99 5.97
N THR A 313 15.01 16.45 6.60
CA THR A 313 14.64 16.75 7.98
C THR A 313 15.08 15.62 8.88
N ILE A 314 15.91 15.93 9.89
CA ILE A 314 16.35 14.96 10.89
C ILE A 314 15.68 15.28 12.23
N VAL A 315 15.05 14.27 12.83
CA VAL A 315 14.40 14.35 14.14
C VAL A 315 15.24 13.57 15.16
N HIS A 316 15.70 14.26 16.19
CA HIS A 316 16.49 13.69 17.28
C HIS A 316 16.34 14.54 18.55
N LYS A 317 16.36 13.91 19.73
CA LYS A 317 16.13 14.58 21.03
C LYS A 317 17.10 15.72 21.37
N ASN A 318 18.31 15.67 20.83
CA ASN A 318 19.35 16.69 21.05
C ASN A 318 19.38 17.77 19.96
N LEU A 319 18.58 17.66 18.89
CA LEU A 319 18.47 18.70 17.89
C LEU A 319 17.35 19.66 18.30
N GLN A 320 17.62 20.97 18.26
CA GLN A 320 16.63 22.02 18.51
C GLN A 320 16.17 22.70 17.21
N HIS A 321 14.87 22.86 17.01
CA HIS A 321 14.35 23.70 15.93
C HIS A 321 14.59 25.16 16.31
N PRO A 322 15.14 26.02 15.43
CA PRO A 322 15.44 27.42 15.75
C PRO A 322 14.22 28.31 16.06
N ALA A 323 13.00 27.76 16.17
CA ALA A 323 11.75 28.50 16.34
C ALA A 323 10.78 27.90 17.38
N VAL A 324 11.19 26.89 18.17
CA VAL A 324 10.33 26.26 19.17
C VAL A 324 10.77 26.71 20.56
N ALA A 325 9.84 27.32 21.31
CA ALA A 325 10.04 27.78 22.68
C ALA A 325 10.31 26.59 23.64
N PRO A 326 11.13 26.79 24.68
CA PRO A 326 11.63 25.72 25.56
C PRO A 326 10.57 24.98 26.41
N ASP A 327 9.32 25.46 26.45
CA ASP A 327 8.33 25.02 27.45
C ASP A 327 7.34 23.93 26.98
N ASN A 328 7.55 23.33 25.80
CA ASN A 328 6.73 22.20 25.33
C ASN A 328 7.57 20.94 25.07
N PRO A 329 7.68 20.01 26.03
CA PRO A 329 8.46 18.79 25.89
C PRO A 329 7.89 17.79 24.86
N TRP A 330 6.70 18.04 24.30
CA TRP A 330 6.07 17.26 23.24
C TRP A 330 6.11 17.92 21.86
N ALA A 331 6.71 19.11 21.72
CA ALA A 331 6.91 19.73 20.42
C ALA A 331 7.96 18.93 19.65
N VAL A 332 7.55 18.24 18.59
CA VAL A 332 8.45 17.46 17.74
C VAL A 332 9.54 18.37 17.18
N ILE A 333 10.78 18.08 17.58
CA ILE A 333 11.90 18.95 17.27
C ILE A 333 12.51 18.55 15.94
N HIS A 334 12.29 19.37 14.91
CA HIS A 334 12.80 19.14 13.57
C HIS A 334 14.03 20.03 13.32
N ALA A 335 15.13 19.47 12.83
CA ALA A 335 16.14 20.25 12.12
C ALA A 335 15.85 20.13 10.62
N LYS A 336 15.30 21.18 10.00
CA LYS A 336 15.27 21.31 8.53
C LYS A 336 16.66 21.71 8.05
N LEU A 337 17.30 20.86 7.26
CA LEU A 337 18.63 21.10 6.72
C LEU A 337 18.49 21.58 5.28
N HIS A 338 18.58 22.91 5.09
CA HIS A 338 18.64 23.57 3.79
C HIS A 338 20.04 23.51 3.19
#